data_AF-A0A7I0JQJ3-F1
#
_entry.id   AF-A0A7I0JQJ3-F1
#
_cell.length_a   1.000
_cell.length_b   1.000
_cell.length_c   1.000
_cell.angle_alpha   90.00
_cell.angle_beta   90.00
_cell.angle_gamma   90.00
#
_symmetry.space_group_name_H-M   'P 1'
#
loop_
_entity.id
_entity.type
_entity.pdbx_description
1 polymer ?
#
loop_
_entity_poly.entity_id
_entity_poly.type
_entity_poly.pdbx_seq_one_letter_code
_entity_poly.pdbx_strand_id
1 'polypeptide(L)'
;AYREAAGFGIRLDGGTAYSGAVITRFYDPLLEKVTAWAPTPGEAISRMNRALREFRIRGVATNLTFLEAIINHPRFADNSYTTKFIDTTPELFEQV
;
A
#
# COMPACT_ATOMS: atom_id res chain seq x y z
N ALA A 1 1.53 10.13 14.54
CA ALA A 1 2.01 11.01 13.45
C ALA A 1 1.58 10.39 12.14
N TYR A 2 0.97 11.19 11.27
CA TYR A 2 0.52 10.79 9.94
C TYR A 2 1.28 11.64 8.91
N ARG A 3 2.05 10.99 8.04
CA ARG A 3 2.69 11.64 6.89
C ARG A 3 2.47 10.80 5.65
N GLU A 4 1.95 11.48 4.66
CA GLU A 4 1.61 10.98 3.34
C GLU A 4 2.83 10.88 2.43
N ALA A 5 2.76 9.99 1.45
CA ALA A 5 3.69 9.96 0.33
C ALA A 5 3.19 10.84 -0.81
N ALA A 6 4.03 11.74 -1.33
CA ALA A 6 3.65 12.68 -2.38
C ALA A 6 4.64 12.61 -3.56
N GLY A 7 4.25 13.18 -4.70
CA GLY A 7 5.12 13.29 -5.88
C GLY A 7 4.40 12.94 -7.18
N PHE A 8 5.13 13.08 -8.29
CA PHE A 8 4.58 12.85 -9.63
C PHE A 8 4.01 11.43 -9.78
N GLY A 9 2.78 11.35 -10.28
CA GLY A 9 2.10 10.09 -10.53
C GLY A 9 1.55 9.40 -9.28
N ILE A 10 1.51 10.06 -8.12
CA ILE A 10 0.83 9.57 -6.91
C ILE A 10 -0.40 10.44 -6.64
N ARG A 11 -1.55 9.78 -6.43
CA ARG A 11 -2.78 10.39 -5.94
C ARG A 11 -3.15 9.78 -4.60
N LEU A 12 -3.59 10.63 -3.68
CA LEU A 12 -4.09 10.28 -2.36
C LEU A 12 -5.55 10.71 -2.23
N ASP A 13 -6.35 9.83 -1.65
CA ASP A 13 -7.77 10.01 -1.39
C ASP A 13 -8.08 9.52 0.03
N GLY A 14 -7.71 10.35 1.00
CA GLY A 14 -7.91 10.12 2.43
C GLY A 14 -9.14 10.84 2.95
N GLY A 15 -9.79 10.25 3.97
CA GLY A 15 -10.89 10.88 4.70
C GLY A 15 -10.56 11.07 6.17
N THR A 16 -10.38 9.95 6.88
CA THR A 16 -10.30 9.93 8.35
C THR A 16 -8.87 9.93 8.87
N ALA A 17 -7.87 9.76 8.01
CA ALA A 17 -6.46 9.72 8.42
C ALA A 17 -5.84 11.12 8.42
N TYR A 18 -5.71 11.71 9.61
CA TYR A 18 -4.93 12.91 9.85
C TYR A 18 -4.25 12.83 11.22
N SER A 19 -3.27 13.69 11.47
CA SER A 19 -2.57 13.67 12.76
C SER A 19 -3.54 14.03 13.90
N GLY A 20 -3.73 13.09 14.83
CA GLY A 20 -4.66 13.23 15.96
C GLY A 20 -6.02 12.56 15.73
N ALA A 21 -6.28 12.01 14.54
CA ALA A 21 -7.49 11.25 14.28
C ALA A 21 -7.60 10.00 15.16
N VAL A 22 -8.82 9.69 15.61
CA VAL A 22 -9.15 8.49 16.39
C VAL A 22 -9.87 7.50 15.48
N ILE A 23 -9.22 6.38 15.21
CA ILE A 23 -9.80 5.30 14.40
C ILE A 23 -10.74 4.48 15.30
N THR A 24 -12.04 4.53 15.01
CA THR A 24 -13.05 3.79 15.79
C THR A 24 -13.27 2.38 15.22
N ARG A 25 -13.89 1.50 16.01
CA ARG A 25 -14.19 0.11 15.61
C ARG A 25 -15.50 -0.05 14.85
N PHE A 26 -16.23 1.05 14.62
CA PHE A 26 -17.60 1.01 14.08
C PHE A 26 -17.65 1.06 12.55
N TYR A 27 -16.55 1.41 11.90
CA TYR A 27 -16.42 1.54 10.45
C TYR A 27 -15.24 0.72 9.95
N ASP A 28 -15.07 0.69 8.63
CA ASP A 28 -13.92 0.04 8.01
C ASP A 28 -12.61 0.73 8.43
N PRO A 29 -11.50 -0.02 8.54
CA PRO A 29 -10.21 0.53 8.99
C PRO A 29 -9.46 1.28 7.86
N LEU A 30 -10.16 1.78 6.84
CA LEU A 30 -9.54 2.46 5.71
C LEU A 30 -8.97 3.82 6.15
N LEU A 31 -7.64 3.95 6.05
CA LEU A 31 -6.95 5.20 6.37
C LEU A 31 -6.84 6.10 5.13
N GLU A 32 -6.30 5.56 4.04
CA GLU A 32 -5.88 6.30 2.86
C GLU A 32 -5.94 5.38 1.64
N LYS A 33 -6.31 5.93 0.48
CA LYS A 33 -6.21 5.21 -0.80
C LYS A 33 -5.07 5.82 -1.60
N VAL A 34 -4.13 4.98 -2.00
CA VAL A 34 -2.97 5.39 -2.77
C VAL A 34 -3.11 4.86 -4.18
N THR A 35 -3.12 5.75 -5.17
CA THR A 35 -3.16 5.38 -6.59
C THR A 35 -1.87 5.85 -7.26
N ALA A 36 -1.14 4.92 -7.87
CA ALA A 36 0.04 5.22 -8.67
C ALA A 36 -0.29 5.14 -10.16
N TRP A 37 0.21 6.08 -10.95
CA TRP A 37 0.09 6.10 -12.40
C TRP A 37 1.45 6.30 -13.06
N ALA A 38 1.68 5.60 -14.18
CA ALA A 38 2.79 5.80 -15.09
C ALA A 38 2.47 5.19 -16.48
N PRO A 39 3.21 5.54 -17.55
CA PRO A 39 3.04 4.94 -18.87
C PRO A 39 3.27 3.43 -18.95
N THR A 40 4.08 2.87 -18.05
CA THR A 40 4.36 1.42 -18.01
C THR A 40 4.02 0.80 -16.65
N PRO A 41 3.63 -0.49 -16.59
CA PRO A 41 3.37 -1.18 -15.33
C PRO A 41 4.57 -1.15 -14.38
N GLY A 42 5.79 -1.36 -14.89
CA GLY A 42 7.01 -1.35 -14.09
C GLY A 42 7.27 0.01 -13.43
N GLU A 43 7.03 1.12 -14.14
CA GLU A 43 7.14 2.46 -13.55
C GLU A 43 6.05 2.72 -12.50
N ALA A 44 4.82 2.27 -12.74
CA ALA A 44 3.73 2.42 -11.77
C ALA A 44 4.01 1.62 -10.49
N ILE A 45 4.53 0.39 -10.63
CA ILE A 45 5.01 -0.46 -9.54
C ILE A 45 6.12 0.25 -8.76
N SER A 46 7.12 0.81 -9.46
CA SER A 46 8.22 1.55 -8.82
C SER A 46 7.72 2.77 -8.03
N ARG A 47 6.80 3.55 -8.59
CA ARG A 47 6.18 4.70 -7.91
C ARG A 47 5.38 4.28 -6.69
N MET A 48 4.59 3.20 -6.81
CA MET A 48 3.83 2.65 -5.68
C MET A 48 4.75 2.16 -4.57
N ASN A 49 5.80 1.39 -4.90
CA ASN A 49 6.78 0.90 -3.94
C ASN A 49 7.45 2.06 -3.18
N ARG A 50 7.90 3.10 -3.89
CA ARG A 50 8.42 4.33 -3.26
C ARG A 50 7.39 4.97 -2.32
N ALA A 51 6.14 5.11 -2.78
CA ALA A 51 5.09 5.73 -1.98
C ALA A 51 4.82 4.97 -0.68
N LEU A 52 4.68 3.64 -0.75
CA LEU A 52 4.48 2.79 0.43
C LEU A 52 5.63 2.96 1.45
N ARG A 53 6.88 3.03 0.99
CA ARG A 53 8.07 3.24 1.83
C ARG A 53 8.17 4.65 2.45
N GLU A 54 7.55 5.65 1.84
CA GLU A 54 7.56 7.02 2.34
C GLU A 54 6.52 7.27 3.44
N PHE A 55 5.43 6.49 3.46
CA PHE A 55 4.41 6.63 4.49
C PHE A 55 5.00 6.49 5.89
N ARG A 56 4.57 7.39 6.79
CA ARG A 56 4.87 7.29 8.22
C ARG A 56 3.56 7.40 8.98
N ILE A 57 3.05 6.24 9.39
CA ILE A 57 1.83 6.11 10.19
C ILE A 57 2.24 5.54 11.55
N ARG A 58 1.93 6.25 12.63
CA ARG A 58 2.20 5.83 14.01
C ARG A 58 0.93 5.91 14.84
N GLY A 59 0.75 4.93 15.72
CA GLY A 59 -0.38 4.83 16.66
C GLY A 59 -1.32 3.66 16.36
N VAL A 60 -1.28 3.13 15.15
CA VAL A 60 -2.05 1.95 14.71
C VAL A 60 -1.16 1.04 13.86
N ALA A 61 -1.46 -0.25 13.86
CA ALA A 61 -0.90 -1.17 12.87
C ALA A 61 -1.49 -0.87 11.49
N THR A 62 -0.72 -1.15 10.44
CA THR A 62 -1.14 -0.94 9.04
C THR A 62 -0.72 -2.15 8.21
N ASN A 63 -1.30 -2.28 7.02
CA ASN A 63 -0.95 -3.33 6.05
C ASN A 63 0.19 -2.92 5.09
N LEU A 64 0.95 -1.86 5.38
CA LEU A 64 1.97 -1.32 4.47
C LEU A 64 3.02 -2.36 4.08
N THR A 65 3.54 -3.14 5.03
CA THR A 65 4.55 -4.18 4.76
C THR A 65 4.01 -5.28 3.85
N PHE A 66 2.76 -5.68 4.04
CA PHE A 66 2.10 -6.67 3.20
C PHE A 66 1.88 -6.16 1.77
N LEU A 67 1.45 -4.90 1.62
CA LEU A 67 1.32 -4.26 0.30
C LEU A 67 2.69 -4.11 -0.40
N GLU A 68 3.75 -3.83 0.36
CA GLU A 68 5.13 -3.78 -0.14
C GLU A 68 5.62 -5.17 -0.61
N ALA A 69 5.27 -6.23 0.11
CA ALA A 69 5.58 -7.60 -0.32
C ALA A 69 4.88 -7.94 -1.65
N ILE A 70 3.59 -7.59 -1.79
CA ILE A 70 2.83 -7.82 -3.03
C ILE A 70 3.44 -7.06 -4.20
N ILE A 71 3.67 -5.75 -4.06
CA ILE A 71 4.09 -4.89 -5.18
C ILE A 71 5.48 -5.26 -5.72
N ASN A 72 6.32 -5.86 -4.87
CA ASN A 72 7.67 -6.33 -5.22
C ASN A 72 7.72 -7.81 -5.63
N HIS A 73 6.60 -8.53 -5.57
CA HIS A 73 6.58 -9.96 -5.89
C HIS A 73 6.69 -10.19 -7.42
N PRO A 74 7.55 -11.10 -7.91
CA PRO A 74 7.74 -11.34 -9.35
C PRO A 74 6.44 -11.65 -10.10
N ARG A 75 5.59 -12.52 -9.51
CA ARG A 75 4.27 -12.86 -10.08
C ARG A 75 3.32 -11.66 -10.21
N PHE A 76 3.48 -10.63 -9.37
CA PHE A 76 2.71 -9.39 -9.50
C PHE A 76 3.26 -8.55 -10.66
N ALA A 77 4.59 -8.43 -10.74
CA ALA A 77 5.28 -7.62 -11.76
C ALA A 77 5.11 -8.16 -13.19
N ASP A 78 5.03 -9.47 -13.38
CA ASP A 78 4.85 -10.11 -14.69
C ASP A 78 3.37 -10.39 -15.04
N ASN A 79 2.43 -10.02 -14.15
CA ASN A 79 1.00 -10.26 -14.29
C ASN A 79 0.58 -11.75 -14.35
N SER A 80 1.41 -12.69 -13.87
CA SER A 80 1.10 -14.13 -13.82
C SER A 80 0.28 -14.55 -12.60
N TYR A 81 -0.29 -13.60 -11.86
CA TYR A 81 -1.10 -13.85 -10.66
C TYR A 81 -2.56 -14.14 -10.98
N THR A 82 -3.24 -14.83 -10.07
CA THR A 82 -4.68 -15.11 -10.14
C THR A 82 -5.37 -14.67 -8.86
N THR A 83 -6.68 -14.87 -8.76
CA THR A 83 -7.44 -14.63 -7.52
C THR A 83 -6.98 -15.48 -6.34
N LYS A 84 -6.18 -16.54 -6.58
CA LYS A 84 -5.58 -17.40 -5.56
C LYS A 84 -4.15 -17.02 -5.19
N PHE A 85 -3.60 -15.95 -5.77
CA PHE A 85 -2.22 -15.55 -5.58
C PHE A 85 -1.86 -15.42 -4.09
N ILE A 86 -2.60 -14.63 -3.33
CA ILE A 86 -2.33 -14.42 -1.90
C ILE A 86 -2.46 -15.73 -1.11
N ASP A 87 -3.52 -16.51 -1.36
CA ASP A 87 -3.79 -17.78 -0.66
C ASP A 87 -2.69 -18.85 -0.88
N THR A 88 -1.99 -18.79 -2.02
CA THR A 88 -1.02 -19.80 -2.48
C THR A 88 0.43 -19.31 -2.48
N THR A 89 0.69 -18.18 -1.85
CA THR A 89 2.03 -17.55 -1.79
C THR A 89 2.37 -17.20 -0.33
N PRO A 90 2.65 -18.21 0.53
CA PRO A 90 2.92 -18.01 1.95
C PRO A 90 4.09 -17.04 2.22
N GLU A 91 5.03 -16.94 1.30
CA GLU A 91 6.19 -16.05 1.38
C GLU A 91 5.80 -14.55 1.49
N LEU A 92 4.59 -14.15 1.07
CA LEU A 92 4.08 -12.78 1.25
C LEU A 92 3.90 -12.38 2.73
N PHE A 93 3.86 -13.36 3.64
CA PHE A 93 3.61 -13.15 5.06
C PHE A 93 4.87 -13.27 5.92
N GLU A 94 6.03 -13.57 5.36
CA GLU A 94 7.27 -13.77 6.13
C GLU A 94 7.79 -12.49 6.80
N GLN A 95 7.41 -11.32 6.28
CA GLN A 95 7.88 -10.01 6.75
C GLN A 95 6.80 -9.21 7.50
N VAL A 96 5.60 -9.78 7.64
CA VAL A 96 4.42 -9.11 8.23
C VAL A 96 4.36 -9.32 9.74
#